data_AF-A0A1G1GGY5-F1
#
_entry.id   AF-A0A1G1GGY5-F1
#
_cell.length_a   1.000
_cell.length_b   1.000
_cell.length_c   1.000
_cell.angle_alpha   90.00
_cell.angle_beta   90.00
_cell.angle_gamma   90.00
#
_symmetry.space_group_name_H-M   'P 1'
#
loop_
_entity.id
_entity.type
_entity.pdbx_description
1 polymer ?
#
loop_
_entity_poly.entity_id
_entity_poly.type
_entity_poly.pdbx_seq_one_letter_code
_entity_poly.pdbx_strand_id
1 'polypeptide(L)'
;MLPQDRIKQREGITEATLSNKYPLTYQYLKYFENSLSNRADRKYYPEGSPFYTMRNVANYTFAPYKVVWSEVGHNLEAAVISSHNNEQLGEKIVVPDHTVVAVSLDSESEAHYICAVLNSTPAQFVIRGYVVLHPSPHVLKNISIPKYNEANESHVNLSQLSKTCHENIAAGIDITDSEEQIDELADELWGLTKEDLKDIKDSLEELK
;
A
#
# COMPACT_ATOMS: atom_id res chain seq x y z
N MET A 1 14.00 13.00 -4.57
CA MET A 1 14.63 11.76 -5.11
C MET A 1 15.00 10.86 -3.93
N LEU A 2 14.70 9.56 -4.00
CA LEU A 2 15.19 8.59 -3.02
C LEU A 2 16.63 8.17 -3.40
N PRO A 3 17.69 8.43 -2.59
CA PRO A 3 19.09 8.24 -2.99
C PRO A 3 19.56 6.78 -2.87
N GLN A 4 18.76 5.86 -3.40
CA GLN A 4 18.97 4.41 -3.33
C GLN A 4 19.16 3.84 -4.73
N ASP A 5 20.10 2.92 -4.86
CA ASP A 5 20.32 2.20 -6.10
C ASP A 5 19.14 1.24 -6.33
N ARG A 6 18.49 1.37 -7.49
CA ARG A 6 17.31 0.58 -7.85
C ARG A 6 17.68 -0.79 -8.41
N ILE A 7 18.93 -0.96 -8.85
CA ILE A 7 19.45 -2.21 -9.42
C ILE A 7 20.15 -2.99 -8.30
N LYS A 8 21.03 -2.32 -7.56
CA LYS A 8 21.71 -2.89 -6.39
C LYS A 8 20.84 -2.69 -5.16
N GLN A 9 20.00 -3.69 -4.89
CA GLN A 9 19.07 -3.66 -3.77
C GLN A 9 19.80 -3.34 -2.45
N ARG A 10 19.15 -2.52 -1.61
CA ARG A 10 19.62 -2.16 -0.26
C ARG A 10 20.95 -1.38 -0.21
N GLU A 11 21.37 -0.80 -1.34
CA GLU A 11 22.55 0.06 -1.41
C GLU A 11 22.19 1.49 -1.81
N GLY A 12 22.86 2.45 -1.19
CA GLY A 12 22.78 3.85 -1.60
C GLY A 12 23.46 4.06 -2.94
N ILE A 13 22.95 5.00 -3.75
CA ILE A 13 23.71 5.51 -4.91
C ILE A 13 25.07 6.01 -4.39
N THR A 14 26.17 5.61 -5.03
CA THR A 14 27.52 6.04 -4.57
C THR A 14 27.63 7.57 -4.50
N GLU A 15 28.41 8.10 -3.54
CA GLU A 15 28.59 9.54 -3.37
C GLU A 15 29.10 10.21 -4.65
N ALA A 16 30.05 9.58 -5.35
CA ALA A 16 30.56 10.06 -6.64
C ALA A 16 29.46 10.13 -7.72
N THR A 17 28.56 9.15 -7.78
CA THR A 17 27.45 9.19 -8.74
C THR A 17 26.44 10.26 -8.36
N LEU A 18 26.11 10.38 -7.07
CA LEU A 18 25.12 11.34 -6.59
C LEU A 18 25.63 12.78 -6.74
N SER A 19 26.90 13.05 -6.43
CA SER A 19 27.51 14.38 -6.57
C SER A 19 27.61 14.81 -8.04
N ASN A 20 27.93 13.89 -8.95
CA ASN A 20 28.12 14.21 -10.36
C ASN A 20 26.79 14.34 -11.12
N LYS A 21 25.82 13.46 -10.87
CA LYS A 21 24.54 13.45 -11.60
C LYS A 21 23.46 14.30 -10.94
N TYR A 22 23.49 14.45 -9.61
CA TYR A 22 22.45 15.11 -8.83
C TYR A 22 23.06 16.05 -7.77
N PRO A 23 23.88 17.04 -8.19
CA PRO A 23 24.69 17.84 -7.27
C PRO A 23 23.88 18.57 -6.19
N LEU A 24 22.69 19.08 -6.53
CA LEU A 24 21.80 19.75 -5.57
C LEU A 24 21.25 18.78 -4.51
N THR A 25 20.91 17.55 -4.92
CA THR A 25 20.46 16.51 -3.96
C THR A 25 21.61 16.08 -3.05
N TYR A 26 22.80 15.88 -3.61
CA TYR A 26 23.98 15.55 -2.81
C TYR A 26 24.32 16.66 -1.80
N GLN A 27 24.31 17.93 -2.22
CA GLN A 27 24.55 19.07 -1.33
C GLN A 27 23.52 19.13 -0.19
N TYR A 28 22.24 18.94 -0.49
CA TYR A 28 21.19 18.88 0.53
C TYR A 28 21.43 17.76 1.55
N LEU A 29 21.75 16.55 1.09
CA LEU A 29 22.03 15.44 2.00
C LEU A 29 23.32 15.67 2.81
N LYS A 30 24.36 16.25 2.19
CA LYS A 30 25.64 16.54 2.84
C LYS A 30 25.48 17.50 4.02
N TYR A 31 24.53 18.45 3.94
CA TYR A 31 24.19 19.32 5.08
C TYR A 31 23.77 18.52 6.33
N PHE A 32 23.12 17.36 6.16
CA PHE A 32 22.68 16.48 7.25
C PHE A 32 23.63 15.30 7.51
N GLU A 33 24.84 15.28 6.94
CA GLU A 33 25.75 14.13 6.98
C GLU A 33 26.01 13.63 8.40
N ASN A 34 26.25 14.55 9.35
CA ASN A 34 26.50 14.18 10.74
C ASN A 34 25.27 13.46 11.35
N SER A 35 24.07 13.97 11.13
CA SER A 35 22.84 13.34 11.63
C SER A 35 22.58 11.99 10.98
N LEU A 36 22.80 11.87 9.67
CA LEU A 36 22.56 10.65 8.90
C LEU A 36 23.61 9.56 9.22
N SER A 37 24.86 9.94 9.43
CA SER A 37 25.97 9.03 9.78
C SER A 37 25.88 8.47 11.19
N ASN A 38 25.14 9.15 12.09
CA ASN A 38 24.98 8.74 13.49
C ASN A 38 23.63 8.09 13.79
N ARG A 39 22.79 7.81 12.77
CA ARG A 39 21.52 7.10 12.99
C ARG A 39 21.78 5.70 13.54
N ALA A 40 20.91 5.25 14.45
CA ALA A 40 21.02 3.95 15.09
C ALA A 40 21.01 2.76 14.11
N ASP A 41 20.46 2.97 12.90
CA ASP A 41 20.38 1.99 11.86
C ASP A 41 21.70 1.78 11.10
N ARG A 42 22.71 2.65 11.30
CA ARG A 42 23.99 2.61 10.57
C ARG A 42 24.81 1.37 10.80
N LYS A 43 24.70 0.75 11.98
CA LYS A 43 25.41 -0.49 12.34
C LYS A 43 25.09 -1.71 11.48
N TYR A 44 24.09 -1.61 10.60
CA TYR A 44 23.65 -2.72 9.74
C TYR A 44 24.09 -2.56 8.28
N TYR A 45 24.77 -1.47 7.92
CA TYR A 45 25.30 -1.28 6.56
C TYR A 45 26.77 -1.71 6.50
N PRO A 46 27.23 -2.24 5.35
CA PRO A 46 28.65 -2.46 5.12
C PRO A 46 29.48 -1.19 5.35
N GLU A 47 30.70 -1.36 5.84
CA GLU A 47 31.66 -0.27 5.95
C GLU A 47 31.86 0.41 4.57
N GLY A 48 31.94 1.74 4.55
CA GLY A 48 32.03 2.52 3.31
C GLY A 48 30.70 2.76 2.58
N SER A 49 29.57 2.24 3.08
CA SER A 49 28.25 2.56 2.51
C SER A 49 27.96 4.07 2.63
N PRO A 50 27.43 4.73 1.58
CA PRO A 50 27.10 6.16 1.62
C PRO A 50 26.29 6.53 2.86
N PHE A 51 26.59 7.66 3.49
CA PHE A 51 25.99 8.07 4.76
C PHE A 51 24.45 8.18 4.74
N TYR A 52 23.87 8.43 3.56
CA TYR A 52 22.43 8.53 3.32
C TYR A 52 21.75 7.20 2.94
N THR A 53 22.47 6.07 2.90
CA THR A 53 21.89 4.74 2.63
C THR A 53 20.78 4.45 3.64
N MET A 54 19.62 3.98 3.18
CA MET A 54 18.45 3.68 4.01
C MET A 54 18.17 2.18 4.11
N ARG A 55 17.57 1.77 5.22
CA ARG A 55 17.10 0.40 5.41
C ARG A 55 15.73 0.26 4.79
N ASN A 56 15.33 -0.99 4.54
CA ASN A 56 13.97 -1.35 4.14
C ASN A 56 13.54 -0.62 2.86
N VAL A 57 14.52 -0.33 2.00
CA VAL A 57 14.29 0.10 0.63
C VAL A 57 14.89 -0.94 -0.30
N ALA A 58 14.06 -1.51 -1.16
CA ALA A 58 14.46 -2.42 -2.22
C ALA A 58 13.43 -2.37 -3.35
N ASN A 59 13.43 -3.37 -4.24
CA ASN A 59 12.54 -3.40 -5.40
C ASN A 59 11.06 -3.28 -5.03
N TYR A 60 10.63 -3.87 -3.90
CA TYR A 60 9.24 -3.75 -3.43
C TYR A 60 8.82 -2.29 -3.19
N THR A 61 9.72 -1.43 -2.70
CA THR A 61 9.45 0.00 -2.50
C THR A 61 9.08 0.70 -3.81
N PHE A 62 9.60 0.19 -4.92
CA PHE A 62 9.39 0.72 -6.26
C PHE A 62 8.44 -0.13 -7.11
N ALA A 63 7.69 -1.06 -6.50
CA ALA A 63 6.70 -1.85 -7.21
C ALA A 63 5.70 -0.94 -7.95
N PRO A 64 5.25 -1.34 -9.17
CA PRO A 64 4.41 -0.51 -10.02
C PRO A 64 3.05 -0.21 -9.40
N TYR A 65 2.52 -1.13 -8.59
CA TYR A 65 1.27 -0.98 -7.87
C TYR A 65 1.47 -1.25 -6.39
N LYS A 66 0.70 -0.55 -5.55
CA LYS A 66 0.67 -0.81 -4.12
C LYS A 66 -0.75 -0.65 -3.60
N VAL A 67 -1.18 -1.56 -2.73
CA VAL A 67 -2.37 -1.34 -1.89
C VAL A 67 -1.91 -0.68 -0.60
N VAL A 68 -2.51 0.45 -0.25
CA VAL A 68 -2.10 1.28 0.87
C VAL A 68 -3.25 1.62 1.79
N TRP A 69 -2.94 1.83 3.07
CA TRP A 69 -3.87 2.37 4.07
C TRP A 69 -3.08 3.09 5.19
N SER A 70 -3.75 3.93 5.96
CA SER A 70 -3.12 4.67 7.07
C SER A 70 -2.63 3.71 8.18
N GLU A 71 -1.41 3.91 8.70
CA GLU A 71 -0.90 3.18 9.88
C GLU A 71 -1.63 3.62 11.17
N VAL A 72 -2.32 4.76 11.14
CA VAL A 72 -3.07 5.30 12.28
C VAL A 72 -4.50 5.58 11.84
N GLY A 73 -5.45 4.81 12.36
CA GLY A 73 -6.87 4.96 12.04
C GLY A 73 -7.73 3.93 12.76
N HIS A 74 -8.98 4.29 13.01
CA HIS A 74 -9.99 3.37 13.56
C HIS A 74 -10.56 2.44 12.49
N ASN A 75 -10.48 2.85 11.22
CA ASN A 75 -10.90 2.07 10.06
C ASN A 75 -9.69 1.83 9.16
N LEU A 76 -9.71 0.72 8.43
CA LEU A 76 -8.76 0.46 7.36
C LEU A 76 -9.41 0.87 6.05
N GLU A 77 -8.97 1.98 5.48
CA GLU A 77 -9.41 2.44 4.16
C GLU A 77 -8.30 2.13 3.17
N ALA A 78 -8.46 1.04 2.42
CA ALA A 78 -7.48 0.63 1.43
C ALA A 78 -7.67 1.41 0.13
N ALA A 79 -6.55 1.81 -0.48
CA ALA A 79 -6.52 2.44 -1.80
C ALA A 79 -5.40 1.84 -2.65
N VAL A 80 -5.54 1.88 -3.97
CA VAL A 80 -4.48 1.49 -4.90
C VAL A 80 -3.71 2.74 -5.33
N ILE A 81 -2.38 2.69 -5.22
CA ILE A 81 -1.47 3.71 -5.75
C ILE A 81 -0.52 3.11 -6.78
N SER A 82 -0.14 3.90 -7.78
CA SER A 82 0.77 3.50 -8.85
C SER A 82 1.72 4.65 -9.24
N SER A 83 2.04 4.80 -10.52
CA SER A 83 2.72 5.99 -11.04
C SER A 83 1.79 7.20 -11.05
N HIS A 84 2.35 8.36 -10.76
CA HIS A 84 1.67 9.65 -10.88
C HIS A 84 2.44 10.54 -11.87
N ASN A 85 1.71 11.15 -12.81
CA ASN A 85 2.29 12.12 -13.72
C ASN A 85 2.33 13.51 -13.06
N ASN A 86 3.51 13.92 -12.64
CA ASN A 86 3.73 15.23 -12.03
C ASN A 86 4.23 16.24 -13.07
N GLU A 87 3.70 17.46 -13.05
CA GLU A 87 4.02 18.51 -14.03
C GLU A 87 5.52 18.82 -14.15
N GLN A 88 6.28 18.71 -13.05
CA GLN A 88 7.70 19.05 -13.01
C GLN A 88 8.61 17.82 -13.15
N LEU A 89 8.17 16.67 -12.65
CA LEU A 89 8.99 15.46 -12.57
C LEU A 89 8.67 14.44 -13.67
N GLY A 90 7.58 14.64 -14.41
CA GLY A 90 6.97 13.64 -15.30
C GLY A 90 6.37 12.48 -14.51
N GLU A 91 6.23 11.34 -15.18
CA GLU A 91 5.74 10.11 -14.55
C GLU A 91 6.72 9.57 -13.50
N LYS A 92 6.22 9.37 -12.27
CA LYS A 92 6.98 8.82 -11.14
C LYS A 92 6.16 7.82 -10.36
N ILE A 93 6.80 6.70 -10.00
CA ILE A 93 6.27 5.74 -9.02
C ILE A 93 6.07 6.45 -7.68
N VAL A 94 4.86 6.37 -7.14
CA VAL A 94 4.55 6.87 -5.79
C VAL A 94 5.17 5.92 -4.76
N VAL A 95 5.89 6.52 -3.80
CA VAL A 95 6.51 5.82 -2.67
C VAL A 95 5.91 6.41 -1.39
N PRO A 96 5.09 5.65 -0.65
CA PRO A 96 4.53 6.11 0.62
C PRO A 96 5.63 6.26 1.67
N ASP A 97 5.41 7.15 2.65
CA ASP A 97 6.26 7.22 3.83
C ASP A 97 5.83 6.19 4.89
N HIS A 98 6.50 6.20 6.04
CA HIS A 98 6.28 5.26 7.13
C HIS A 98 4.88 5.32 7.78
N THR A 99 4.11 6.40 7.59
CA THR A 99 2.76 6.56 8.16
C THR A 99 1.68 5.84 7.37
N VAL A 100 2.06 5.28 6.22
CA VAL A 100 1.18 4.55 5.32
C VAL A 100 1.70 3.14 5.16
N VAL A 101 0.87 2.17 5.51
CA VAL A 101 1.16 0.76 5.27
C VAL A 101 0.99 0.48 3.78
N ALA A 102 1.86 -0.35 3.21
CA ALA A 102 1.84 -0.67 1.79
C ALA A 102 2.10 -2.17 1.51
N VAL A 103 1.28 -2.75 0.65
CA VAL A 103 1.48 -4.06 0.03
C VAL A 103 1.96 -3.82 -1.39
N SER A 104 3.14 -4.34 -1.75
CA SER A 104 3.77 -4.10 -3.05
C SER A 104 3.39 -5.17 -4.06
N LEU A 105 2.93 -4.77 -5.25
CA LEU A 105 2.35 -5.65 -6.27
C LEU A 105 2.84 -5.29 -7.69
N ASP A 106 2.93 -6.31 -8.54
CA ASP A 106 3.33 -6.16 -9.95
C ASP A 106 2.14 -6.04 -10.90
N SER A 107 0.93 -6.43 -10.47
CA SER A 107 -0.29 -6.42 -11.27
C SER A 107 -1.32 -5.43 -10.72
N GLU A 108 -1.87 -4.58 -11.60
CA GLU A 108 -2.97 -3.68 -11.29
C GLU A 108 -4.21 -4.43 -10.82
N SER A 109 -4.54 -5.53 -11.52
CA SER A 109 -5.73 -6.31 -11.22
C SER A 109 -5.63 -7.01 -9.87
N GLU A 110 -4.44 -7.55 -9.54
CA GLU A 110 -4.21 -8.15 -8.22
C GLU A 110 -4.29 -7.08 -7.11
N ALA A 111 -3.76 -5.88 -7.35
CA ALA A 111 -3.83 -4.78 -6.40
C ALA A 111 -5.28 -4.34 -6.14
N HIS A 112 -6.08 -4.16 -7.19
CA HIS A 112 -7.49 -3.80 -7.05
C HIS A 112 -8.33 -4.92 -6.43
N TYR A 113 -8.03 -6.19 -6.73
CA TYR A 113 -8.67 -7.32 -6.07
C TYR A 113 -8.42 -7.30 -4.55
N ILE A 114 -7.16 -7.16 -4.11
CA ILE A 114 -6.82 -7.07 -2.68
C ILE A 114 -7.50 -5.85 -2.04
N CYS A 115 -7.51 -4.72 -2.76
CA CYS A 115 -8.17 -3.49 -2.30
C CYS A 115 -9.68 -3.68 -2.07
N ALA A 116 -10.40 -4.29 -3.01
CA ALA A 116 -11.82 -4.63 -2.84
C ALA A 116 -12.04 -5.54 -1.62
N VAL A 117 -11.26 -6.63 -1.52
CA VAL A 117 -11.40 -7.60 -0.42
C VAL A 117 -11.16 -6.92 0.94
N LEU A 118 -10.14 -6.08 1.06
CA LEU A 118 -9.85 -5.38 2.32
C LEU A 118 -10.91 -4.35 2.70
N ASN A 119 -11.56 -3.70 1.73
CA ASN A 119 -12.62 -2.73 1.99
C ASN A 119 -14.01 -3.36 2.17
N SER A 120 -14.17 -4.66 1.90
CA SER A 120 -15.44 -5.36 2.11
C SER A 120 -15.86 -5.38 3.58
N THR A 121 -17.15 -5.37 3.83
CA THR A 121 -17.79 -5.42 5.15
C THR A 121 -17.25 -6.58 6.01
N PRO A 122 -17.16 -7.85 5.54
CA PRO A 122 -16.62 -8.93 6.36
C PRO A 122 -15.17 -8.71 6.78
N ALA A 123 -14.33 -8.18 5.89
CA ALA A 123 -12.94 -7.84 6.22
C ALA A 123 -12.87 -6.71 7.26
N GLN A 124 -13.66 -5.65 7.08
CA GLN A 124 -13.75 -4.54 8.02
C GLN A 124 -14.22 -4.98 9.40
N PHE A 125 -15.18 -5.90 9.47
CA PHE A 125 -15.64 -6.47 10.73
C PHE A 125 -14.53 -7.19 11.48
N VAL A 126 -13.77 -8.04 10.79
CA VAL A 126 -12.62 -8.72 11.40
C VAL A 126 -11.57 -7.69 11.85
N ILE A 127 -11.20 -6.73 11.01
CA ILE A 127 -10.19 -5.71 11.34
C ILE A 127 -10.62 -4.90 12.57
N ARG A 128 -11.83 -4.35 12.57
CA ARG A 128 -12.34 -3.51 13.66
C ARG A 128 -12.57 -4.30 14.96
N GLY A 129 -12.77 -5.62 14.85
CA GLY A 129 -12.92 -6.50 16.00
C GLY A 129 -11.66 -6.65 16.87
N TYR A 130 -10.46 -6.40 16.35
CA TYR A 130 -9.21 -6.52 17.13
C TYR A 130 -8.20 -5.37 16.96
N VAL A 131 -8.33 -4.55 15.91
CA VAL A 131 -7.47 -3.38 15.70
C VAL A 131 -8.12 -2.15 16.31
N VAL A 132 -7.46 -1.54 17.29
CA VAL A 132 -7.95 -0.30 17.92
C VAL A 132 -7.50 0.96 17.18
N LEU A 133 -6.22 1.02 16.80
CA LEU A 133 -5.62 2.24 16.23
C LEU A 133 -4.56 1.99 15.14
N HIS A 134 -3.84 0.87 15.21
CA HIS A 134 -2.69 0.62 14.35
C HIS A 134 -2.90 -0.61 13.47
N PRO A 135 -3.57 -0.50 12.31
CA PRO A 135 -3.71 -1.58 11.34
C PRO A 135 -2.38 -1.85 10.63
N SER A 136 -1.37 -2.37 11.35
CA SER A 136 -0.08 -2.71 10.73
C SER A 136 -0.22 -3.91 9.78
N PRO A 137 0.80 -4.29 8.98
CA PRO A 137 0.72 -5.39 8.00
C PRO A 137 0.20 -6.75 8.53
N HIS A 138 0.21 -6.97 9.85
CA HIS A 138 -0.40 -8.14 10.47
C HIS A 138 -1.89 -8.34 10.15
N VAL A 139 -2.61 -7.31 9.68
CA VAL A 139 -4.01 -7.45 9.23
C VAL A 139 -4.17 -8.56 8.18
N LEU A 140 -3.17 -8.71 7.31
CA LEU A 140 -3.14 -9.73 6.26
C LEU A 140 -2.93 -11.16 6.80
N LYS A 141 -2.62 -11.32 8.09
CA LYS A 141 -2.53 -12.63 8.74
C LYS A 141 -3.87 -13.08 9.34
N ASN A 142 -4.77 -12.14 9.59
CA ASN A 142 -6.07 -12.39 10.21
C ASN A 142 -7.21 -12.46 9.17
N ILE A 143 -6.96 -11.98 7.95
CA ILE A 143 -7.90 -12.04 6.83
C ILE A 143 -7.37 -13.05 5.82
N SER A 144 -8.14 -14.11 5.57
CA SER A 144 -7.78 -15.12 4.57
C SER A 144 -8.12 -14.62 3.18
N ILE A 145 -7.21 -13.90 2.53
CA ILE A 145 -7.37 -13.43 1.15
C ILE A 145 -6.85 -14.52 0.19
N PRO A 146 -7.71 -15.17 -0.62
CA PRO A 146 -7.26 -16.12 -1.63
C PRO A 146 -6.32 -15.45 -2.62
N LYS A 147 -5.29 -16.17 -3.09
CA LYS A 147 -4.40 -15.64 -4.13
C LYS A 147 -5.22 -15.28 -5.36
N TYR A 148 -4.97 -14.09 -5.93
CA TYR A 148 -5.64 -13.65 -7.14
C TYR A 148 -5.48 -14.68 -8.27
N ASN A 149 -6.55 -14.86 -9.02
CA ASN A 149 -6.64 -15.83 -10.10
C ASN A 149 -7.42 -15.20 -11.24
N GLU A 150 -6.75 -14.91 -12.34
CA GLU A 150 -7.34 -14.29 -13.54
C GLU A 150 -8.41 -15.17 -14.21
N ALA A 151 -8.42 -16.47 -13.95
CA ALA A 151 -9.44 -17.40 -14.44
C ALA A 151 -10.68 -17.48 -13.53
N ASN A 152 -10.66 -16.84 -12.35
CA ASN A 152 -11.80 -16.78 -11.45
C ASN A 152 -12.60 -15.49 -11.71
N GLU A 153 -13.83 -15.63 -12.20
CA GLU A 153 -14.70 -14.50 -12.52
C GLU A 153 -14.97 -13.59 -11.31
N SER A 154 -15.21 -14.14 -10.12
CA SER A 154 -15.43 -13.34 -8.90
C SER A 154 -14.20 -12.50 -8.55
N HIS A 155 -12.98 -13.05 -8.72
CA HIS A 155 -11.74 -12.29 -8.49
C HIS A 155 -11.58 -11.14 -9.50
N VAL A 156 -11.89 -11.40 -10.77
CA VAL A 156 -11.84 -10.39 -11.84
C VAL A 156 -12.88 -9.29 -11.60
N ASN A 157 -14.09 -9.66 -11.21
CA ASN A 157 -15.18 -8.73 -10.93
C ASN A 157 -14.86 -7.84 -9.71
N LEU A 158 -14.34 -8.41 -8.61
CA LEU A 158 -13.87 -7.63 -7.46
C LEU A 158 -12.78 -6.63 -7.84
N SER A 159 -11.82 -7.04 -8.68
CA SER A 159 -10.80 -6.13 -9.20
C SER A 159 -11.40 -5.00 -10.04
N GLN A 160 -12.37 -5.29 -10.91
CA GLN A 160 -13.00 -4.28 -11.75
C GLN A 160 -13.84 -3.30 -10.93
N LEU A 161 -14.65 -3.81 -9.99
CA LEU A 161 -15.45 -2.99 -9.09
C LEU A 161 -14.58 -2.05 -8.26
N SER A 162 -13.47 -2.54 -7.68
CA SER A 162 -12.53 -1.66 -6.96
C SER A 162 -12.05 -0.52 -7.86
N LYS A 163 -11.64 -0.82 -9.10
CA LYS A 163 -11.16 0.19 -10.04
C LYS A 163 -12.25 1.20 -10.39
N THR A 164 -13.46 0.73 -10.66
CA THR A 164 -14.63 1.59 -10.90
C THR A 164 -14.95 2.47 -9.69
N CYS A 165 -14.85 1.97 -8.46
CA CYS A 165 -15.02 2.79 -7.26
C CYS A 165 -14.00 3.93 -7.20
N HIS A 166 -12.73 3.67 -7.51
CA HIS A 166 -11.69 4.70 -7.53
C HIS A 166 -11.98 5.79 -8.58
N GLU A 167 -12.40 5.38 -9.78
CA GLU A 167 -12.76 6.28 -10.88
C GLU A 167 -14.01 7.12 -10.53
N ASN A 168 -15.04 6.49 -9.95
CA ASN A 168 -16.29 7.14 -9.55
C ASN A 168 -16.06 8.16 -8.43
N ILE A 169 -15.31 7.81 -7.38
CA ILE A 169 -14.96 8.76 -6.31
C ILE A 169 -14.19 9.96 -6.86
N ALA A 170 -13.24 9.75 -7.77
CA ALA A 170 -12.52 10.84 -8.42
C ALA A 170 -13.43 11.75 -9.26
N ALA A 171 -14.53 11.21 -9.79
CA ALA A 171 -15.56 11.94 -10.53
C ALA A 171 -16.69 12.52 -9.65
N GLY A 172 -16.67 12.27 -8.34
CA GLY A 172 -17.73 12.68 -7.42
C GLY A 172 -19.04 11.89 -7.58
N ILE A 173 -18.96 10.66 -8.07
CA ILE A 173 -20.08 9.73 -8.26
C ILE A 173 -20.18 8.83 -7.03
N ASP A 174 -21.41 8.58 -6.58
CA ASP A 174 -21.70 7.67 -5.47
C ASP A 174 -21.30 6.22 -5.81
N ILE A 175 -20.73 5.51 -4.84
CA ILE A 175 -20.22 4.15 -5.02
C ILE A 175 -20.97 3.11 -4.18
N THR A 176 -22.06 3.48 -3.49
CA THR A 176 -22.77 2.60 -2.56
C THR A 176 -23.19 1.29 -3.23
N ASP A 177 -23.71 1.36 -4.46
CA ASP A 177 -24.11 0.17 -5.24
C ASP A 177 -22.93 -0.73 -5.61
N SER A 178 -21.73 -0.14 -5.78
CA SER A 178 -20.50 -0.89 -6.09
C SER A 178 -19.90 -1.51 -4.83
N GLU A 179 -19.99 -0.81 -3.69
CA GLU A 179 -19.60 -1.35 -2.38
C GLU A 179 -20.48 -2.54 -1.99
N GLU A 180 -21.80 -2.45 -2.20
CA GLU A 180 -22.70 -3.57 -1.95
C GLU A 180 -22.37 -4.79 -2.83
N GLN A 181 -22.05 -4.58 -4.11
CA GLN A 181 -21.62 -5.66 -5.01
C GLN A 181 -20.26 -6.25 -4.60
N ILE A 182 -19.35 -5.44 -4.07
CA ILE A 182 -18.08 -5.92 -3.52
C ILE A 182 -18.36 -6.83 -2.31
N ASP A 183 -19.27 -6.45 -1.41
CA ASP A 183 -19.65 -7.27 -0.26
C ASP A 183 -20.21 -8.62 -0.70
N GLU A 184 -21.19 -8.62 -1.62
CA GLU A 184 -21.81 -9.85 -2.11
C GLU A 184 -20.79 -10.81 -2.76
N LEU A 185 -19.82 -10.29 -3.52
CA LEU A 185 -18.77 -11.10 -4.14
C LEU A 185 -17.68 -11.52 -3.15
N ALA A 186 -17.38 -10.71 -2.14
CA ALA A 186 -16.39 -11.03 -1.12
C ALA A 186 -16.86 -12.17 -0.21
N ASP A 187 -18.16 -12.23 0.08
CA ASP A 187 -18.78 -13.31 0.85
C ASP A 187 -18.52 -14.69 0.25
N GLU A 188 -18.55 -14.80 -1.08
CA GLU A 188 -18.26 -16.04 -1.81
C GLU A 188 -16.86 -16.57 -1.50
N LEU A 189 -15.89 -15.69 -1.21
CA LEU A 189 -14.52 -16.06 -0.88
C LEU A 189 -14.43 -16.80 0.46
N TRP A 190 -15.35 -16.52 1.37
CA TRP A 190 -15.38 -17.08 2.73
C TRP A 190 -16.56 -18.02 2.97
N GLY A 191 -17.43 -18.21 1.98
CA GLY A 191 -18.61 -19.07 2.08
C GLY A 191 -19.66 -18.51 3.04
N LEU A 192 -19.78 -17.18 3.13
CA LEU A 192 -20.78 -16.49 3.94
C LEU A 192 -22.14 -16.49 3.24
N THR A 193 -23.20 -16.58 4.03
CA THR A 193 -24.57 -16.44 3.53
C THR A 193 -25.01 -14.98 3.58
N LYS A 194 -26.12 -14.65 2.89
CA LYS A 194 -26.73 -13.32 2.97
C LYS A 194 -27.20 -12.97 4.39
N GLU A 195 -27.56 -13.98 5.19
CA GLU A 195 -27.92 -13.80 6.60
C GLU A 195 -26.67 -13.43 7.41
N ASP A 196 -25.55 -14.12 7.20
CA ASP A 196 -24.27 -13.79 7.84
C ASP A 196 -23.82 -12.37 7.50
N LEU A 197 -23.88 -11.96 6.23
CA LEU A 197 -23.49 -10.62 5.81
C LEU A 197 -24.35 -9.55 6.50
N LYS A 198 -25.65 -9.79 6.60
CA LYS A 198 -26.56 -8.88 7.29
C LYS A 198 -26.20 -8.75 8.78
N ASP A 199 -25.98 -9.87 9.46
CA ASP A 199 -25.60 -9.86 10.88
C ASP A 199 -24.25 -9.16 11.10
N ILE A 200 -23.30 -9.31 10.17
CA ILE A 200 -22.01 -8.61 10.17
C ILE A 200 -22.23 -7.09 10.01
N LYS A 201 -23.07 -6.67 9.05
CA LYS A 201 -23.40 -5.25 8.83
C LYS A 201 -24.01 -4.62 10.08
N ASP A 202 -25.01 -5.28 10.67
CA ASP A 202 -25.66 -4.83 11.90
C ASP A 202 -24.63 -4.71 13.05
N SER A 203 -23.76 -5.71 13.21
CA SER A 203 -22.69 -5.69 14.23
C SER A 203 -21.67 -4.57 14.02
N LEU A 204 -21.32 -4.25 12.78
CA LEU A 204 -20.39 -3.16 12.45
C LEU A 204 -20.94 -1.78 12.79
N GLU A 205 -22.27 -1.60 12.74
CA GLU A 205 -22.93 -0.35 13.15
C GLU A 205 -22.83 -0.13 14.66
N GLU A 206 -22.87 -1.20 15.45
CA GLU A 206 -22.71 -1.15 16.91
C GLU A 206 -21.27 -0.87 17.36
N LEU A 207 -20.28 -1.20 16.51
CA LEU A 207 -18.86 -0.95 16.77
C LEU A 207 -18.40 0.50 16.50
N LYS A 208 -19.31 1.40 16.09
CA LYS A 208 -19.02 2.81 15.76
C LYS A 208 -18.61 3.65 16.97
#